data_AF-A0A6V7PNL8-F1
#
_entry.id   AF-A0A6V7PNL8-F1
#
_cell.length_a   1.000
_cell.length_b   1.000
_cell.length_c   1.000
_cell.angle_alpha   90.00
_cell.angle_beta   90.00
_cell.angle_gamma   90.00
#
_symmetry.space_group_name_H-M   'P 1'
#
loop_
_entity.id
_entity.type
_entity.pdbx_description
1 polymer ?
#
loop_
_entity_poly.entity_id
_entity_poly.type
_entity_poly.pdbx_seq_one_letter_code
_entity_poly.pdbx_strand_id
1 'polypeptide(L)'
;MREIGQRMEKFARLMGVPFRFAAVHPPPPPPGAGGARPRLPRLRGDGALLAVNCVGALRGVSPASRRRDAFLAAIRRLEPRIVTVVEEEADLAAAEGGDEGGESSSARRRRRGSS
;
A
#
# COMPACT_ATOMS: atom_id res chain seq x y z
N MET A 1 -12.19 -12.81 10.23
CA MET A 1 -11.90 -11.73 11.20
C MET A 1 -12.64 -11.86 12.54
N ARG A 2 -13.76 -12.59 12.63
CA ARG A 2 -14.54 -12.75 13.87
C ARG A 2 -13.75 -13.40 15.02
N GLU A 3 -13.12 -14.54 14.77
CA GLU A 3 -12.35 -15.26 15.79
C GLU A 3 -11.12 -14.46 16.27
N ILE A 4 -10.39 -13.85 15.34
CA ILE A 4 -9.25 -12.96 15.65
C ILE A 4 -9.69 -11.82 16.58
N GLY A 5 -10.78 -11.13 16.23
CA GLY A 5 -11.34 -10.07 17.06
C GLY A 5 -11.69 -10.56 18.47
N GLN A 6 -12.37 -11.71 18.59
CA GLN A 6 -12.73 -12.28 19.90
C GLN A 6 -11.49 -12.58 20.75
N ARG A 7 -10.45 -13.19 20.17
CA ARG A 7 -9.19 -13.49 20.86
C ARG A 7 -8.46 -12.22 21.28
N MET A 8 -8.38 -11.21 20.41
CA MET A 8 -7.75 -9.92 20.72
C MET A 8 -8.47 -9.18 21.85
N GLU A 9 -9.80 -9.09 21.82
CA GLU A 9 -10.57 -8.40 22.86
C GLU A 9 -10.56 -9.14 24.20
N LYS A 10 -10.53 -10.48 24.17
CA LYS A 10 -10.29 -11.27 25.38
C LYS A 10 -8.91 -10.97 25.97
N PHE A 11 -7.88 -10.96 25.14
CA PHE A 11 -6.51 -10.66 25.57
C PHE A 11 -6.39 -9.25 26.17
N ALA A 12 -6.95 -8.24 25.49
CA ALA A 12 -6.91 -6.86 26.00
C ALA A 12 -7.60 -6.72 27.36
N ARG A 13 -8.75 -7.38 27.57
CA ARG A 13 -9.43 -7.42 28.88
C ARG A 13 -8.58 -8.08 29.96
N LEU A 14 -7.92 -9.20 29.63
CA LEU A 14 -7.01 -9.86 30.57
C LEU A 14 -5.83 -8.97 30.96
N MET A 15 -5.37 -8.14 30.03
CA MET A 15 -4.29 -7.16 30.26
C MET A 15 -4.78 -5.85 30.89
N GLY A 16 -6.06 -5.70 31.20
CA GLY A 16 -6.63 -4.48 31.78
C GLY A 16 -6.69 -3.28 30.82
N VAL A 17 -6.63 -3.50 29.50
CA VAL A 17 -6.61 -2.45 28.48
C VAL A 17 -8.01 -2.23 27.89
N PRO A 18 -8.59 -1.01 27.96
CA PRO A 18 -9.81 -0.68 27.23
C PRO A 18 -9.57 -0.75 25.71
N PHE A 19 -10.20 -1.73 25.06
CA PHE A 19 -9.90 -2.05 23.66
C PHE A 19 -11.18 -2.44 22.90
N ARG A 20 -11.26 -2.03 21.63
CA ARG A 20 -12.29 -2.46 20.68
C ARG A 20 -11.66 -2.84 19.35
N PHE A 21 -12.15 -3.90 18.75
CA PHE A 21 -11.71 -4.35 17.44
C PHE A 21 -12.81 -4.15 16.38
N ALA A 22 -12.44 -3.59 15.23
CA ALA A 22 -13.33 -3.44 14.08
C ALA A 22 -12.64 -3.97 12.82
N ALA A 23 -13.24 -4.98 12.20
CA ALA A 23 -12.81 -5.49 10.90
C ALA A 23 -13.64 -4.86 9.78
N VAL A 24 -12.96 -4.27 8.79
CA VAL A 24 -13.58 -3.72 7.60
C VAL A 24 -13.22 -4.61 6.42
N HIS A 25 -14.24 -5.19 5.78
CA HIS A 25 -14.10 -5.93 4.55
C HIS A 25 -14.46 -5.02 3.38
N PRO A 26 -13.49 -4.51 2.60
CA PRO A 26 -13.81 -3.74 1.42
C PRO A 26 -14.55 -4.62 0.41
N PRO A 27 -15.59 -4.11 -0.26
CA PRO A 27 -16.21 -4.86 -1.35
C PRO A 27 -15.18 -5.12 -2.46
N PRO A 28 -15.34 -6.21 -3.21
CA PRO A 28 -14.51 -6.44 -4.38
C PRO A 28 -14.59 -5.24 -5.33
N PRO A 29 -13.48 -4.84 -5.96
CA PRO A 29 -13.52 -3.77 -6.95
C PRO A 29 -14.46 -4.17 -8.10
N PRO A 30 -15.20 -3.21 -8.70
CA PRO A 30 -15.99 -3.50 -9.88
C PRO A 30 -15.08 -3.96 -11.04
N PRO A 31 -15.60 -4.79 -11.97
CA PRO A 31 -14.83 -5.25 -13.11
C PRO A 31 -14.27 -4.06 -13.91
N GLY A 32 -12.97 -4.10 -14.21
CA GLY A 32 -12.24 -3.02 -14.89
C GLY A 32 -11.74 -1.89 -13.99
N ALA A 33 -12.26 -1.74 -12.76
CA ALA A 33 -11.75 -0.79 -11.78
C ALA A 33 -10.61 -1.44 -10.98
N GLY A 34 -9.41 -1.49 -11.55
CA GLY A 34 -8.30 -2.07 -10.80
C GLY A 34 -8.00 -1.28 -9.50
N GLY A 35 -7.72 -2.04 -8.45
CA GLY A 35 -7.34 -1.52 -7.13
C GLY A 35 -8.52 -1.25 -6.20
N ALA A 36 -8.50 -1.90 -5.03
CA ALA A 36 -9.43 -1.61 -3.95
C ALA A 36 -9.11 -0.22 -3.37
N ARG A 37 -10.03 0.74 -3.54
CA ARG A 37 -9.99 1.98 -2.76
C ARG A 37 -10.46 1.62 -1.34
N PRO A 38 -9.60 1.65 -0.32
CA PRO A 38 -10.04 1.34 1.03
C PRO A 38 -11.04 2.43 1.45
N ARG A 39 -12.29 2.05 1.69
CA ARG A 39 -13.25 2.91 2.39
C ARG A 39 -12.88 2.86 3.87
N LEU A 40 -11.89 3.67 4.24
CA LEU A 40 -11.50 3.83 5.62
C LEU A 40 -12.64 4.57 6.34
N PRO A 41 -13.20 4.02 7.43
CA PRO A 41 -14.23 4.72 8.19
C PRO A 41 -13.66 6.06 8.65
N ARG A 42 -14.49 7.12 8.63
CA ARG A 42 -14.10 8.40 9.24
C ARG A 42 -13.97 8.18 10.74
N LEU A 43 -12.75 7.96 11.19
CA LEU A 43 -12.37 7.91 12.60
C LEU A 43 -12.25 9.36 13.09
N ARG A 44 -13.37 10.10 13.10
CA ARG A 44 -13.42 11.42 13.74
C ARG A 44 -14.01 11.24 15.12
N GLY A 45 -13.19 11.48 16.13
CA GLY A 45 -13.60 11.61 17.53
C GLY A 45 -12.81 12.75 18.15
N ASP A 46 -13.43 13.48 19.07
CA ASP A 46 -12.85 14.65 19.73
C ASP A 46 -11.57 14.25 20.48
N GLY A 47 -10.40 14.58 19.93
CA GLY A 47 -9.09 14.37 20.55
C GLY A 47 -8.42 13.00 20.33
N ALA A 48 -9.00 12.09 19.54
CA ALA A 48 -8.38 10.81 19.25
C ALA A 48 -7.20 10.95 18.27
N LEU A 49 -6.04 10.36 18.59
CA LEU A 49 -4.88 10.31 17.71
C LEU A 49 -4.97 9.09 16.79
N LEU A 50 -4.72 9.29 15.49
CA LEU A 50 -4.73 8.22 14.50
C LEU A 50 -3.30 7.76 14.16
N ALA A 51 -3.07 6.46 14.26
CA ALA A 51 -1.90 5.78 13.71
C ALA A 51 -2.35 4.84 12.58
N VAL A 52 -1.64 4.87 11.45
CA VAL A 52 -1.91 3.98 10.32
C VAL A 52 -0.72 3.05 10.13
N ASN A 53 -0.98 1.74 10.14
CA ASN A 53 0.02 0.71 9.91
C ASN A 53 -0.29 -0.05 8.62
N CYS A 54 0.62 0.03 7.65
CA CYS A 54 0.54 -0.67 6.37
C CYS A 54 1.62 -1.74 6.31
N VAL A 55 1.21 -3.02 6.29
CA VAL A 55 2.12 -4.16 6.18
C VAL A 55 1.77 -4.95 4.92
N GLY A 56 2.65 -4.91 3.91
CA GLY A 56 2.47 -5.56 2.60
C GLY A 56 1.22 -5.09 1.85
N ALA A 57 0.76 -3.87 2.12
CA ALA A 57 -0.50 -3.32 1.62
C ALA A 57 -0.34 -2.63 0.26
N LEU A 58 0.81 -2.01 -0.01
CA LEU A 58 1.08 -1.25 -1.22
C LEU A 58 1.35 -2.17 -2.42
N ARG A 59 1.95 -3.34 -2.21
CA ARG A 59 2.13 -4.34 -3.29
C ARG A 59 0.82 -4.81 -3.91
N GLY A 60 -0.28 -4.82 -3.15
CA GLY A 60 -1.62 -5.16 -3.66
C GLY A 60 -2.30 -4.02 -4.44
N VAL A 61 -1.71 -2.82 -4.44
CA VAL A 61 -2.18 -1.68 -5.23
C VAL A 61 -1.43 -1.68 -6.56
N SER A 62 -2.20 -1.83 -7.63
CA SER A 62 -1.71 -1.80 -9.02
C SER A 62 -0.72 -0.63 -9.23
N PRO A 63 0.47 -0.89 -9.79
CA PRO A 63 1.47 0.15 -10.04
C PRO A 63 1.03 1.10 -11.16
N ALA A 64 0.10 0.66 -12.02
CA ALA A 64 -0.45 1.45 -13.11
C ALA A 64 -1.20 2.70 -12.62
N SER A 65 -1.07 3.79 -13.39
CA SER A 65 -1.97 4.95 -13.35
C SER A 65 -2.13 5.62 -11.98
N ARG A 66 -1.01 5.88 -11.27
CA ARG A 66 -0.97 6.67 -10.01
C ARG A 66 -1.87 6.15 -8.88
N ARG A 67 -2.26 4.87 -8.90
CA ARG A 67 -3.16 4.29 -7.90
C ARG A 67 -2.54 4.23 -6.51
N ARG A 68 -1.22 4.01 -6.42
CA ARG A 68 -0.47 4.10 -5.17
C ARG A 68 -0.52 5.52 -4.60
N ASP A 69 -0.34 6.55 -5.42
CA ASP A 69 -0.48 7.95 -4.99
C ASP A 69 -1.89 8.24 -4.49
N ALA A 70 -2.92 7.75 -5.18
CA ALA A 70 -4.31 7.93 -4.77
C ALA A 70 -4.61 7.24 -3.42
N PHE A 71 -4.04 6.06 -3.18
CA PHE A 71 -4.12 5.35 -1.91
C PHE A 71 -3.44 6.14 -0.78
N LEU A 72 -2.21 6.61 -0.99
CA LEU A 72 -1.48 7.43 -0.03
C LEU A 72 -2.20 8.76 0.24
N ALA A 73 -2.78 9.39 -0.79
CA ALA A 73 -3.59 10.59 -0.65
C ALA A 73 -4.90 10.33 0.12
N ALA A 74 -5.45 9.11 0.09
CA ALA A 74 -6.59 8.73 0.92
C ALA A 74 -6.18 8.59 2.40
N ILE A 75 -5.04 7.96 2.68
CA ILE A 75 -4.46 7.86 4.04
C ILE A 75 -4.18 9.27 4.60
N ARG A 76 -3.52 10.13 3.81
CA ARG A 76 -3.20 11.50 4.24
C ARG A 76 -4.44 12.31 4.63
N ARG A 77 -5.58 12.10 3.96
CA ARG A 77 -6.86 12.76 4.27
C ARG A 77 -7.47 12.35 5.61
N LEU A 78 -6.97 11.28 6.24
CA LEU A 78 -7.35 10.90 7.59
C LEU A 78 -6.56 11.66 8.67
N GLU A 79 -5.56 12.47 8.26
CA GLU A 79 -4.71 13.25 9.16
C GLU A 79 -4.04 12.38 10.26
N PRO A 80 -3.40 11.25 9.90
CA PRO A 80 -2.72 10.42 10.88
C PRO A 80 -1.53 11.16 11.50
N ARG A 81 -1.26 10.87 12.77
CA ARG A 81 -0.06 11.34 13.47
C ARG A 81 1.20 10.60 13.01
N ILE A 82 1.05 9.33 12.67
CA ILE A 82 2.13 8.48 12.19
C ILE A 82 1.60 7.48 11.16
N VAL A 83 2.42 7.22 10.14
CA VAL A 83 2.21 6.15 9.16
C VAL A 83 3.43 5.25 9.20
N THR A 84 3.24 3.96 9.48
CA THR A 84 4.28 2.93 9.37
C THR A 84 4.04 2.12 8.11
N VAL A 85 5.12 1.87 7.34
CA VAL A 85 5.07 1.10 6.10
C VAL A 85 6.11 0.00 6.19
N VAL A 86 5.66 -1.23 5.98
CA VAL A 86 6.51 -2.43 5.89
C VAL A 86 6.19 -3.10 4.58
N GLU A 87 7.12 -3.08 3.63
CA GLU A 87 7.01 -3.71 2.31
C GLU A 87 8.22 -4.59 2.03
N GLU A 88 8.05 -5.52 1.08
CA GLU A 88 9.16 -6.32 0.56
C GLU A 88 9.95 -5.49 -0.47
N GLU A 89 11.27 -5.57 -0.41
CA GLU A 89 12.15 -4.90 -1.36
C GLU A 89 12.31 -5.75 -2.62
N ALA A 90 11.47 -5.49 -3.63
CA ALA A 90 11.53 -6.14 -4.93
C ALA A 90 11.10 -5.18 -6.05
N ASP A 91 11.89 -5.08 -7.12
CA ASP A 91 11.52 -4.32 -8.31
C ASP A 91 10.74 -5.19 -9.29
N LEU A 92 9.45 -5.37 -8.99
CA LEU A 92 8.50 -6.08 -9.86
C LEU A 92 7.83 -5.16 -10.89
N ALA A 93 8.17 -3.86 -10.92
CA ALA A 93 7.53 -2.88 -11.79
C ALA A 93 7.94 -3.05 -13.27
N ALA A 94 9.14 -3.59 -13.52
CA ALA A 94 9.65 -3.85 -14.86
C ALA A 94 9.04 -5.09 -15.54
N ALA A 95 8.42 -6.01 -14.78
CA ALA A 95 7.92 -7.27 -15.32
C ALA A 95 6.55 -7.16 -16.00
N GLU A 96 5.80 -6.07 -15.77
CA GLU A 96 4.47 -5.84 -16.37
C GLU A 96 4.53 -5.02 -17.69
N GLY A 97 5.73 -4.69 -18.19
CA GLY A 97 5.94 -3.81 -19.35
C GLY A 97 6.95 -4.33 -20.39
N GLY A 98 6.96 -5.63 -20.69
CA GLY A 98 7.96 -6.25 -21.56
C GLY A 98 7.40 -7.12 -22.68
N ASP A 99 6.69 -6.52 -23.63
CA ASP A 99 6.77 -6.91 -25.05
C ASP A 99 6.60 -5.64 -25.88
N GLU A 100 7.72 -5.09 -26.36
CA GLU A 100 7.88 -4.47 -27.68
C GLU A 100 9.36 -4.19 -27.92
N GLY A 101 9.86 -4.71 -29.04
CA GLY A 101 11.28 -4.90 -29.34
C GLY A 101 12.10 -3.65 -29.66
N GLY A 102 13.41 -3.85 -29.74
CA GLY A 102 14.37 -2.85 -30.18
C GLY A 102 15.82 -3.29 -29.97
N GLU A 103 16.29 -4.21 -30.80
CA GLU A 103 17.73 -4.32 -31.06
C GLU A 103 18.28 -2.94 -31.46
N SER A 104 19.19 -2.39 -30.67
CA SER A 104 20.06 -1.31 -31.13
C SER A 104 21.48 -1.52 -30.62
N SER A 105 22.21 -2.25 -31.46
CA SER A 105 23.63 -2.10 -31.78
C SER A 105 24.37 -1.02 -30.97
N SER A 106 25.21 -1.48 -30.04
CA SER A 106 26.14 -0.61 -29.33
C SER A 106 27.23 -0.12 -30.29
N ALA A 107 27.14 1.17 -30.61
CA ALA A 107 28.13 1.93 -31.35
C ALA A 107 29.51 1.85 -30.69
N ARG A 108 30.42 1.07 -31.27
CA ARG A 108 31.84 1.04 -30.86
C ARG A 108 32.66 2.00 -31.72
N ARG A 109 32.42 3.31 -31.58
CA ARG A 109 33.27 4.35 -32.19
C ARG A 109 34.51 4.53 -31.32
N ARG A 110 35.56 3.75 -31.60
CA ARG A 110 36.88 3.92 -31.00
C ARG A 110 37.42 5.30 -31.40
N ARG A 111 37.45 6.22 -30.42
CA ARG A 111 38.37 7.36 -30.44
C ARG A 111 39.79 6.81 -30.34
N ARG A 112 40.63 7.13 -31.32
CA ARG A 112 42.07 7.27 -31.15
C ARG A 112 42.47 8.58 -31.81
N GLY A 113 42.91 9.54 -30.97
CA GLY A 113 43.91 10.53 -31.40
C GLY A 113 45.21 9.79 -31.74
N SER A 114 46.27 10.40 -32.23
CA SER A 114 46.68 11.80 -32.24
C SER A 114 48.04 11.81 -32.94
N SER A 115 48.29 12.77 -33.83
CA SER A 115 49.56 13.48 -34.12
C SER A 115 49.47 14.08 -35.52
#